data_AF-A0A6J6GMK8-F1
#
_entry.id   AF-A0A6J6GMK8-F1
#
_cell.length_a   1.000
_cell.length_b   1.000
_cell.length_c   1.000
_cell.angle_alpha   90.00
_cell.angle_beta   90.00
_cell.angle_gamma   90.00
#
_symmetry.space_group_name_H-M   'P 1'
#
loop_
_entity.id
_entity.type
_entity.pdbx_description
1 polymer ?
#
loop_
_entity_poly.entity_id
_entity_poly.type
_entity_poly.pdbx_seq_one_letter_code
_entity_poly.pdbx_strand_id
1 'polypeptide(L)'
;MNSEFSNALSVVIFFAVGFGLLKLINRFEPQWVSKDGLRFTAKISLDSASTDKWTEIRVLVDGKEIIISGRGRKARALMGKWTLSYSVDAQDARRRCFVIVRSGETTSTALLSVPATSRCVALLDDLTKA
;
A
#
# COMPACT_ATOMS: atom_id res chain seq x y z
N MET A 1 -39.99 -33.10 -14.82
CA MET A 1 -39.36 -32.21 -13.80
C MET A 1 -38.26 -31.39 -14.49
N ASN A 2 -38.59 -30.42 -15.35
CA ASN A 2 -37.60 -30.03 -16.39
C ASN A 2 -37.26 -28.53 -16.50
N SER A 3 -38.16 -27.60 -16.16
CA SER A 3 -37.88 -26.15 -16.27
C SER A 3 -37.55 -25.50 -14.92
N GLU A 4 -38.38 -25.75 -13.89
CA GLU A 4 -38.22 -25.22 -12.52
C GLU A 4 -36.83 -25.57 -11.94
N PHE A 5 -36.43 -26.84 -12.04
CA PHE A 5 -35.13 -27.31 -11.55
C PHE A 5 -33.95 -26.72 -12.34
N SER A 6 -34.10 -26.59 -13.66
CA SER A 6 -33.08 -25.97 -14.53
C SER A 6 -32.91 -24.48 -14.21
N ASN A 7 -34.03 -23.77 -13.98
CA ASN A 7 -34.02 -22.36 -13.59
C ASN A 7 -33.37 -22.17 -12.21
N ALA A 8 -33.73 -23.00 -11.23
CA ALA A 8 -33.13 -22.97 -9.90
C ALA A 8 -31.63 -23.23 -9.95
N LEU A 9 -31.19 -24.24 -10.72
CA LEU A 9 -29.78 -24.55 -10.91
C LEU A 9 -29.02 -23.40 -11.58
N SER A 10 -29.63 -22.76 -12.58
CA SER A 10 -29.05 -21.62 -13.29
C SER A 10 -28.82 -20.42 -12.36
N VAL A 11 -29.77 -20.13 -11.48
CA VAL A 11 -29.66 -19.06 -10.47
C VAL A 11 -28.53 -19.36 -9.49
N VAL A 12 -28.45 -20.59 -8.98
CA VAL A 12 -27.38 -21.00 -8.07
C VAL A 12 -26.00 -20.86 -8.72
N ILE A 13 -25.85 -21.32 -9.97
CA ILE A 13 -24.59 -21.19 -10.71
C ILE A 13 -24.23 -19.71 -10.92
N PHE A 14 -25.20 -18.87 -11.29
CA PHE A 14 -24.97 -17.44 -11.49
C PHE A 14 -24.40 -16.76 -10.24
N PHE A 15 -25.02 -17.01 -9.08
CA PHE A 15 -24.51 -16.48 -7.82
C PHE A 15 -23.17 -17.09 -7.44
N ALA A 16 -22.97 -18.41 -7.62
CA ALA A 16 -21.70 -19.05 -7.31
C ALA A 16 -20.54 -18.45 -8.13
N VAL A 17 -20.75 -18.21 -9.43
CA VAL A 17 -19.77 -17.54 -10.29
C VAL A 17 -19.57 -16.08 -9.87
N GLY A 18 -20.65 -15.34 -9.58
CA GLY A 18 -20.58 -13.95 -9.12
C GLY A 18 -19.78 -13.80 -7.82
N PHE A 19 -20.09 -14.59 -6.80
CA PHE A 19 -19.34 -14.62 -5.54
C PHE A 19 -17.91 -15.11 -5.72
N GLY A 20 -17.68 -16.08 -6.60
CA GLY A 20 -16.34 -16.56 -6.96
C GLY A 20 -15.47 -15.44 -7.56
N LEU A 21 -16.01 -14.68 -8.50
CA LEU A 21 -15.33 -13.54 -9.11
C LEU A 21 -15.11 -12.39 -8.13
N LEU A 22 -16.09 -12.07 -7.27
CA LEU A 22 -15.93 -11.06 -6.22
C LEU A 22 -14.81 -11.44 -5.24
N LYS A 23 -14.76 -12.72 -4.83
CA LYS A 23 -13.69 -13.22 -3.95
C LYS A 23 -12.33 -13.14 -4.63
N LEU A 24 -12.25 -13.39 -5.94
CA LEU A 24 -11.03 -13.26 -6.71
C LEU A 24 -10.58 -11.79 -6.81
N ILE A 25 -11.52 -10.87 -7.06
CA ILE A 25 -11.22 -9.44 -7.15
C ILE A 25 -10.72 -8.89 -5.82
N ASN A 26 -11.35 -9.30 -4.71
CA ASN A 26 -10.98 -8.84 -3.36
C ASN A 26 -9.62 -9.38 -2.89
N ARG A 27 -8.99 -10.29 -3.65
CA ARG A 27 -7.62 -10.76 -3.40
C ARG A 27 -6.56 -9.85 -4.04
N PHE A 28 -6.93 -9.01 -5.01
CA PHE A 28 -5.97 -8.07 -5.58
C PHE A 28 -5.67 -6.96 -4.59
N GLU A 29 -4.40 -6.56 -4.56
CA GLU A 29 -3.95 -5.52 -3.66
C GLU A 29 -4.65 -4.19 -4.02
N PRO A 30 -5.16 -3.44 -3.03
CA PRO A 30 -5.90 -2.20 -3.28
C PRO A 30 -4.99 -1.09 -3.83
N GLN A 31 -3.68 -1.27 -3.77
CA GLN A 31 -2.68 -0.37 -4.32
C GLN A 31 -1.89 -1.09 -5.42
N TRP A 32 -1.38 -0.31 -6.37
CA TRP A 32 -0.48 -0.84 -7.38
C TRP A 32 0.85 -1.22 -6.74
N VAL A 33 1.26 -2.49 -6.90
CA VAL A 33 2.55 -3.03 -6.44
C VAL A 33 3.14 -3.87 -7.56
N SER A 34 4.44 -3.72 -7.80
CA SER A 34 5.20 -4.56 -8.73
C SER A 34 5.19 -6.00 -8.26
N LYS A 35 5.36 -6.95 -9.18
CA LYS A 35 5.45 -8.38 -8.85
C LYS A 35 6.54 -8.67 -7.82
N ASP A 36 7.64 -7.91 -7.89
CA ASP A 36 8.81 -8.03 -7.01
C ASP A 36 8.69 -7.20 -5.72
N GLY A 37 7.58 -6.46 -5.50
CA GLY A 37 7.36 -5.63 -4.30
C GLY A 37 8.20 -4.35 -4.22
N LEU A 38 9.24 -4.19 -5.04
CA LEU A 38 10.17 -3.05 -5.02
C LEU A 38 9.57 -1.72 -5.48
N ARG A 39 8.46 -1.74 -6.23
CA ARG A 39 7.78 -0.53 -6.68
C ARG A 39 6.34 -0.60 -6.23
N PHE A 40 5.85 0.43 -5.56
CA PHE A 40 4.46 0.48 -5.13
C PHE A 40 3.96 1.90 -4.99
N THR A 41 2.64 2.07 -5.01
CA THR A 41 2.01 3.33 -4.66
C THR A 41 1.63 3.29 -3.18
N ALA A 42 1.88 4.35 -2.43
CA ALA A 42 1.56 4.44 -1.01
C ALA A 42 1.12 5.86 -0.62
N LYS A 43 0.60 6.02 0.60
CA LYS A 43 0.24 7.32 1.14
C LYS A 43 1.32 7.79 2.11
N ILE A 44 1.71 9.04 1.98
CA ILE A 44 2.69 9.69 2.85
C ILE A 44 2.07 10.90 3.54
N SER A 45 2.39 11.10 4.81
CA SER A 45 2.11 12.33 5.56
C SER A 45 3.41 12.88 6.13
N LEU A 46 3.64 14.19 6.01
CA LEU A 46 4.82 14.83 6.61
C LEU A 46 4.50 15.14 8.08
N ASP A 47 5.47 14.97 8.98
CA ASP A 47 5.33 15.37 10.39
C ASP A 47 5.48 16.89 10.51
N SER A 48 4.54 17.64 9.94
CA SER A 48 4.40 19.08 10.18
C SER A 48 3.16 19.32 11.01
N ALA A 49 3.27 20.16 12.04
CA ALA A 49 2.23 20.51 13.02
C ALA A 49 0.89 21.05 12.44
N SER A 50 0.74 21.10 11.11
CA SER A 50 -0.37 21.69 10.38
C SER A 50 -0.94 20.82 9.25
N THR A 51 -0.39 19.63 8.99
CA THR A 51 -0.72 18.90 7.75
C THR A 51 -1.11 17.44 7.98
N ASP A 52 -2.37 17.22 8.33
CA ASP A 52 -3.03 15.89 8.26
C ASP A 52 -3.37 15.47 6.82
N LYS A 53 -2.56 15.89 5.83
CA LYS A 53 -2.86 15.67 4.40
C LYS A 53 -2.01 14.53 3.87
N TRP A 54 -2.61 13.36 3.91
CA TRP A 54 -2.14 12.18 3.17
C TRP A 54 -2.03 12.48 1.68
N THR A 55 -0.81 12.33 1.15
CA THR A 55 -0.52 12.49 -0.28
C THR A 55 -0.17 11.14 -0.87
N GLU A 56 -0.69 10.83 -2.05
CA GLU A 56 -0.36 9.60 -2.76
C GLU A 56 0.96 9.76 -3.52
N ILE A 57 1.88 8.81 -3.34
CA ILE A 57 3.23 8.81 -3.92
C ILE A 57 3.56 7.44 -4.50
N ARG A 58 4.52 7.42 -5.44
CA ARG A 58 5.13 6.20 -5.95
C ARG A 58 6.47 5.98 -5.29
N VAL A 59 6.63 4.84 -4.69
CA VAL A 59 7.82 4.42 -3.96
C VAL A 59 8.57 3.40 -4.79
N LEU A 60 9.89 3.57 -4.87
CA LEU A 60 10.84 2.59 -5.36
C LEU A 60 11.80 2.27 -4.22
N VAL A 61 11.95 1.00 -3.89
CA VAL A 61 12.94 0.49 -2.95
C VAL A 61 14.20 0.13 -3.72
N ASP A 62 15.33 0.71 -3.33
CA ASP A 62 16.65 0.47 -3.91
C ASP A 62 17.64 0.10 -2.79
N GLY A 63 17.72 -1.20 -2.49
CA GLY A 63 18.49 -1.69 -1.34
C GLY A 63 17.97 -1.12 -0.02
N LYS A 64 18.81 -0.36 0.70
CA LYS A 64 18.45 0.30 1.97
C LYS A 64 17.81 1.69 1.79
N GLU A 65 17.81 2.21 0.57
CA GLU A 65 17.24 3.52 0.26
C GLU A 65 15.84 3.37 -0.35
N ILE A 66 14.98 4.31 -0.02
CA ILE A 66 13.63 4.44 -0.55
C ILE A 66 13.60 5.70 -1.41
N ILE A 67 13.42 5.53 -2.71
CA ILE A 67 13.29 6.62 -3.65
C ILE A 67 11.81 6.93 -3.82
N ILE A 68 11.42 8.14 -3.40
CA ILE A 68 10.05 8.62 -3.53
C ILE A 68 9.93 9.45 -4.81
N SER A 69 9.01 9.03 -5.66
CA SER A 69 8.60 9.73 -6.87
C SER A 69 7.14 10.16 -6.76
N GLY A 70 6.90 11.45 -6.89
CA GLY A 70 5.57 12.05 -6.74
C GLY A 70 5.08 12.62 -8.06
N ARG A 71 3.78 12.48 -8.36
CA ARG A 71 3.12 13.30 -9.39
C ARG A 71 2.33 14.42 -8.71
N GLY A 72 2.60 15.67 -9.10
CA GLY A 72 1.94 16.86 -8.58
C GLY A 72 2.84 17.75 -7.71
N ARG A 73 2.47 19.03 -7.57
CA ARG A 73 3.31 20.06 -6.92
C ARG A 73 3.64 19.74 -5.46
N LYS A 74 2.69 19.16 -4.72
CA LYS A 74 2.86 18.73 -3.32
C LYS A 74 3.75 17.50 -3.21
N ALA A 75 3.54 16.53 -4.08
CA ALA A 75 4.34 15.31 -4.13
C ALA A 75 5.80 15.60 -4.57
N ARG A 76 6.02 16.68 -5.34
CA ARG A 76 7.36 17.15 -5.74
C ARG A 76 8.23 17.58 -4.55
N ALA A 77 7.62 18.16 -3.49
CA ALA A 77 8.35 18.52 -2.27
C ALA A 77 8.85 17.29 -1.49
N LEU A 78 8.16 16.15 -1.68
CA LEU A 78 8.45 14.87 -1.04
C LEU A 78 9.40 14.00 -1.87
N MET A 79 9.77 14.44 -3.08
CA MET A 79 10.68 13.70 -3.94
C MET A 79 12.10 13.67 -3.36
N GLY A 80 12.73 12.51 -3.43
CA GLY A 80 14.10 12.34 -3.00
C GLY A 80 14.40 10.93 -2.49
N LYS A 81 15.58 10.79 -1.90
CA LYS A 81 16.04 9.60 -1.20
C LYS A 81 15.64 9.69 0.27
N TRP A 82 15.01 8.63 0.74
CA TRP A 82 14.54 8.46 2.11
C TRP A 82 15.09 7.17 2.67
N THR A 83 15.32 7.13 3.96
CA THR A 83 15.77 5.94 4.68
C THR A 83 14.66 5.53 5.64
N LEU A 84 14.39 4.23 5.72
CA LEU A 84 13.43 3.68 6.65
C LEU A 84 14.03 3.73 8.06
N SER A 85 13.26 4.18 9.06
CA SER A 85 13.73 4.27 10.44
C SER A 85 13.11 3.18 11.31
N TYR A 86 11.78 3.22 11.48
CA TYR A 86 11.07 2.20 12.27
C TYR A 86 9.63 2.04 11.78
N SER A 87 9.04 0.86 12.03
CA SER A 87 7.63 0.59 11.79
C SER A 87 6.80 1.01 13.02
N VAL A 88 5.63 1.58 12.77
CA VAL A 88 4.61 1.87 13.77
C VAL A 88 3.38 1.06 13.42
N ASP A 89 2.94 0.22 14.35
CA ASP A 89 1.64 -0.44 14.22
C ASP A 89 0.56 0.64 14.32
N ALA A 90 -0.12 0.90 13.20
CA ALA A 90 -1.24 1.80 13.18
C ALA A 90 -2.40 1.17 13.97
N GLN A 91 -3.18 2.01 14.65
CA GLN A 91 -4.35 1.60 15.43
C GLN A 91 -5.41 0.87 14.59
N ASP A 92 -5.37 1.04 13.26
CA ASP A 92 -6.17 0.30 12.29
C ASP A 92 -5.34 -0.86 11.69
N ALA A 93 -5.63 -2.10 12.14
CA ALA A 93 -4.92 -3.32 11.76
C ALA A 93 -4.86 -3.59 10.24
N ARG A 94 -5.65 -2.87 9.45
CA ARG A 94 -5.64 -2.96 7.98
C ARG A 94 -4.48 -2.24 7.31
N ARG A 95 -3.79 -1.32 8.02
CA ARG A 95 -2.69 -0.53 7.47
C ARG A 95 -1.49 -0.58 8.40
N ARG A 96 -0.29 -0.66 7.83
CA ARG A 96 0.97 -0.48 8.53
C ARG A 96 1.55 0.88 8.20
N CYS A 97 2.05 1.55 9.22
CA CYS A 97 2.72 2.83 9.07
C CYS A 97 4.22 2.63 9.27
N PHE A 98 5.03 3.26 8.44
CA PHE A 98 6.47 3.25 8.55
C PHE A 98 6.96 4.69 8.65
N VAL A 99 7.88 4.92 9.58
CA VAL A 99 8.54 6.21 9.70
C VAL A 99 9.76 6.22 8.79
N ILE A 100 9.81 7.20 7.91
CA ILE A 100 10.91 7.44 6.98
C ILE A 100 11.56 8.79 7.30
N VAL A 101 12.88 8.83 7.15
CA VAL A 101 13.70 10.03 7.36
C VAL A 101 14.37 10.39 6.05
N ARG A 102 14.43 11.67 5.71
CA ARG A 102 15.07 12.09 4.47
C ARG A 102 16.58 11.87 4.55
N SER A 103 17.17 11.27 3.52
CA SER A 103 18.63 11.04 3.48
C SER A 103 19.36 12.38 3.51
N GLY A 104 20.14 12.63 4.57
CA GLY A 104 20.90 13.87 4.78
C GLY A 104 20.21 14.92 5.67
N GLU A 105 19.00 14.67 6.20
CA GLU A 105 18.30 15.60 7.08
C GLU A 105 17.57 14.86 8.20
N THR A 106 18.05 14.99 9.44
CA THR A 106 17.53 14.26 10.61
C THR A 106 16.17 14.79 11.10
N THR A 107 15.78 15.99 10.69
CA THR A 107 14.60 16.70 11.18
C THR A 107 13.35 16.45 10.31
N SER A 108 13.54 15.98 9.08
CA SER A 108 12.46 15.74 8.12
C SER A 108 11.95 14.30 8.25
N THR A 109 11.00 14.10 9.15
CA THR A 109 10.34 12.81 9.37
C THR A 109 9.01 12.76 8.61
N ALA A 110 8.72 11.62 7.97
CA ALA A 110 7.44 11.39 7.32
C ALA A 110 6.90 9.99 7.65
N LEU A 111 5.57 9.87 7.63
CA LEU A 111 4.82 8.64 7.85
C LEU A 111 4.37 8.08 6.51
N LEU A 112 4.82 6.87 6.19
CA LEU A 112 4.43 6.08 5.03
C LEU A 112 3.37 5.05 5.46
N SER A 113 2.14 5.18 4.98
CA SER A 113 1.07 4.23 5.23
C SER A 113 0.85 3.30 4.05
N VAL A 114 0.84 2.00 4.33
CA VAL A 114 0.74 0.90 3.37
C VAL A 114 -0.31 -0.11 3.87
N PRO A 115 -1.16 -0.70 3.02
CA PRO A 115 -2.05 -1.80 3.40
C PRO A 115 -1.25 -2.98 3.98
N ALA A 116 -1.69 -3.51 5.12
CA ALA A 116 -0.98 -4.55 5.85
C ALA A 116 -0.84 -5.87 5.07
N THR A 117 -1.75 -6.13 4.12
CA THR A 117 -1.76 -7.32 3.27
C THR A 117 -0.89 -7.19 2.01
N SER A 118 -0.22 -6.06 1.81
CA SER A 118 0.56 -5.80 0.60
C SER A 118 1.90 -6.52 0.62
N ARG A 119 2.35 -6.99 -0.54
CA ARG A 119 3.65 -7.69 -0.69
C ARG A 119 4.85 -6.83 -0.29
N CYS A 120 4.77 -5.51 -0.42
CA CYS A 120 5.88 -4.63 -0.05
C CYS A 120 6.10 -4.56 1.47
N VAL A 121 5.13 -4.98 2.30
CA VAL A 121 5.27 -4.99 3.75
C VAL A 121 6.39 -5.93 4.20
N ALA A 122 6.51 -7.12 3.61
CA ALA A 122 7.59 -8.06 3.95
C ALA A 122 8.97 -7.46 3.65
N LEU A 123 9.11 -6.77 2.51
CA LEU A 123 10.36 -6.08 2.15
C LEU A 123 10.67 -4.91 3.09
N LEU A 124 9.65 -4.13 3.47
CA LEU A 124 9.83 -3.02 4.40
C LEU A 124 10.19 -3.50 5.82
N ASP A 125 9.59 -4.60 6.28
CA ASP A 125 9.91 -5.23 7.55
C ASP A 125 11.34 -5.81 7.58
N ASP A 126 11.84 -6.32 6.45
CA ASP A 126 13.22 -6.77 6.36
C ASP A 126 14.20 -5.60 6.40
N LEU A 127 13.83 -4.44 5.84
CA LEU A 127 14.63 -3.23 5.88
C LEU A 127 14.66 -2.55 7.26
N THR A 128 13.63 -2.69 8.08
CA THR A 128 13.67 -2.16 9.47
C THR A 128 14.53 -3.01 10.41
N LYS A 129 14.79 -4.28 10.07
CA LYS A 129 15.55 -5.21 10.91
C LYS A 129 17.06 -5.23 10.62
N ALA A 130 17.50 -4.62 9.53
CA ALA A 130 18.86 -4.73 8.96
C ALA A 130 19.72 -3.47 9.08
#